data_AF-A0A2A4Z2W2-F1
#
_entry.id   AF-A0A2A4Z2W2-F1
#
_cell.length_a   1.000
_cell.length_b   1.000
_cell.length_c   1.000
_cell.angle_alpha   90.00
_cell.angle_beta   90.00
_cell.angle_gamma   90.00
#
_symmetry.space_group_name_H-M   'P 1'
#
loop_
_entity.id
_entity.type
_entity.pdbx_description
1 polymer ?
#
loop_
_entity_poly.entity_id
_entity_poly.type
_entity_poly.pdbx_seq_one_letter_code
_entity_poly.pdbx_strand_id
1 'polypeptide(L)'
;MGKRVIIGIKESEEELNKLYRVSRKYKVKKRIKSLQLTKNNQFDTRVELAKHLGVDAKTLYAWMRIYQEQGIEALLKSTSGGRHRKVVPNKLKDLLDQKLKDSTNPLKGYTDAVLWVKKELNLDINYQTLRSFMITNFGCKLKQPRKSHYKKDEVAFETFKKTSSIT
;
A
#
# COMPACT_ATOMS: atom_id res chain seq x y z
N MET A 1 24.32 -36.25 -3.78
CA MET A 1 24.30 -35.55 -5.08
C MET A 1 23.00 -34.75 -5.20
N GLY A 2 23.06 -33.50 -5.64
CA GLY A 2 21.86 -32.68 -5.82
C GLY A 2 21.10 -33.09 -7.10
N LYS A 3 19.76 -33.08 -7.05
CA LYS A 3 18.93 -33.46 -8.20
C LYS A 3 19.13 -32.47 -9.35
N ARG A 4 19.46 -33.00 -10.54
CA ARG A 4 19.35 -32.30 -11.82
C ARG A 4 17.89 -31.98 -12.08
N VAL A 5 17.64 -30.83 -12.67
CA VAL A 5 16.29 -30.31 -12.83
C VAL A 5 16.13 -29.86 -14.27
N ILE A 6 15.27 -30.57 -14.97
CA ILE A 6 14.72 -30.17 -16.26
C ILE A 6 13.41 -29.44 -15.90
N ILE A 7 13.43 -28.11 -15.86
CA ILE A 7 12.20 -27.30 -15.80
C ILE A 7 11.93 -26.79 -17.21
N GLY A 8 10.77 -27.12 -17.76
CA GLY A 8 10.26 -26.45 -18.97
C GLY A 8 9.87 -25.01 -18.64
N ILE A 9 10.76 -24.07 -18.90
CA ILE A 9 10.47 -22.64 -18.80
C ILE A 9 9.68 -22.22 -20.04
N LYS A 10 8.49 -21.67 -19.83
CA LYS A 10 7.55 -21.32 -20.91
C LYS A 10 7.95 -20.05 -21.65
N GLU A 11 8.51 -19.07 -20.95
CA GLU A 11 8.84 -17.75 -21.50
C GLU A 11 10.09 -17.79 -22.37
N SER A 12 10.15 -16.90 -23.37
CA SER A 12 11.31 -16.76 -24.26
C SER A 12 12.51 -16.13 -23.54
N GLU A 13 13.73 -16.30 -24.07
CA GLU A 13 14.90 -15.63 -23.49
C GLU A 13 14.81 -14.10 -23.61
N GLU A 14 14.23 -13.63 -24.71
CA GLU A 14 13.99 -12.21 -24.99
C GLU A 14 13.03 -11.59 -23.98
N GLU A 15 11.95 -12.31 -23.64
CA GLU A 15 10.97 -11.90 -22.62
C GLU A 15 11.64 -11.76 -21.25
N LEU A 16 12.43 -12.77 -20.83
CA LEU A 16 13.15 -12.72 -19.55
C LEU A 16 14.16 -11.57 -19.51
N ASN A 17 14.86 -11.30 -20.61
CA ASN A 17 15.79 -10.17 -20.72
C ASN A 17 15.06 -8.82 -20.61
N LYS A 18 13.92 -8.67 -21.26
CA LYS A 18 13.08 -7.47 -21.17
C LYS A 18 12.60 -7.25 -19.73
N LEU A 19 12.09 -8.30 -19.08
CA LEU A 19 11.66 -8.25 -17.68
C LEU A 19 12.80 -7.90 -16.72
N TYR A 20 13.99 -8.46 -16.94
CA TYR A 20 15.17 -8.15 -16.13
C TYR A 20 15.53 -6.67 -16.20
N ARG A 21 15.51 -6.07 -17.41
CA ARG A 21 15.80 -4.65 -17.65
C ARG A 21 14.76 -3.73 -17.00
N VAL A 22 13.47 -4.06 -17.12
CA VAL A 22 12.36 -3.26 -16.57
C VAL A 22 12.32 -3.31 -15.03
N SER A 23 12.68 -4.44 -14.43
CA SER A 23 12.60 -4.62 -12.99
C SER A 23 13.59 -3.72 -12.24
N ARG A 24 13.11 -2.94 -11.25
CA ARG A 24 13.98 -2.12 -10.37
C ARG A 24 14.38 -2.83 -9.07
N LYS A 25 13.50 -3.71 -8.56
CA LYS A 25 13.70 -4.39 -7.27
C LYS A 25 14.75 -5.50 -7.38
N TYR A 26 15.81 -5.44 -6.57
CA TYR A 26 16.90 -6.41 -6.55
C TYR A 26 16.43 -7.86 -6.35
N LYS A 27 15.50 -8.09 -5.42
CA LYS A 27 14.93 -9.44 -5.17
C LYS A 27 14.24 -10.01 -6.41
N VAL A 28 13.52 -9.18 -7.16
CA VAL A 28 12.83 -9.58 -8.39
C VAL A 28 13.84 -9.87 -9.50
N LYS A 29 14.91 -9.05 -9.63
CA LYS A 29 16.01 -9.31 -10.56
C LYS A 29 16.66 -10.68 -10.33
N LYS A 30 16.94 -11.06 -9.08
CA LYS A 30 17.49 -12.39 -8.76
C LYS A 30 16.58 -13.54 -9.19
N ARG A 31 15.26 -13.38 -9.00
CA ARG A 31 14.27 -14.37 -9.44
C ARG A 31 14.29 -14.54 -10.96
N ILE A 32 14.28 -13.42 -11.71
CA ILE A 32 14.36 -13.46 -13.18
C ILE A 32 15.68 -14.09 -13.63
N LYS A 33 16.80 -13.68 -13.02
CA LYS A 33 18.12 -14.23 -13.34
C LYS A 33 18.19 -15.74 -13.08
N SER A 34 17.50 -16.23 -12.04
CA SER A 34 17.42 -17.67 -11.78
C SER A 34 16.71 -18.44 -12.90
N LEU A 35 15.66 -17.88 -13.50
CA LEU A 35 15.00 -18.48 -14.66
C LEU A 35 15.90 -18.47 -15.90
N GLN A 36 16.57 -17.34 -16.17
CA GLN A 36 17.52 -17.24 -17.30
C GLN A 36 18.64 -18.28 -17.23
N LEU A 37 19.27 -18.42 -16.06
CA LEU A 37 20.37 -19.37 -15.86
C LEU A 37 19.89 -20.83 -15.92
N THR A 38 18.66 -21.09 -15.48
CA THR A 38 18.05 -22.42 -15.59
C THR A 38 17.71 -22.74 -17.04
N LYS A 39 17.21 -21.78 -17.81
CA LYS A 39 16.90 -21.96 -19.23
C LYS A 39 18.14 -22.24 -20.07
N ASN A 40 19.22 -21.54 -19.78
CA ASN A 40 20.49 -21.68 -20.48
C ASN A 40 21.29 -22.92 -20.03
N ASN A 41 20.74 -23.77 -19.14
CA ASN A 41 21.39 -24.96 -18.58
C ASN A 41 22.83 -24.71 -18.07
N GLN A 42 23.11 -23.53 -17.51
CA GLN A 42 24.48 -23.13 -17.13
C GLN A 42 25.01 -23.86 -15.89
N PHE A 43 24.14 -24.50 -15.11
CA PHE A 43 24.52 -25.20 -13.88
C PHE A 43 23.88 -26.58 -13.84
N ASP A 44 24.66 -27.59 -13.44
CA ASP A 44 24.19 -28.96 -13.27
C ASP A 44 23.21 -29.07 -12.10
N THR A 45 23.48 -28.36 -11.00
CA THR A 45 22.74 -28.50 -9.75
C THR A 45 22.12 -27.19 -9.28
N ARG A 46 20.88 -27.26 -8.75
CA ARG A 46 20.20 -26.10 -8.11
C ARG A 46 21.02 -25.48 -6.97
N VAL A 47 21.82 -26.27 -6.26
CA VAL A 47 22.70 -25.82 -5.18
C VAL A 47 23.81 -24.90 -5.72
N GLU A 48 24.38 -25.22 -6.88
CA GLU A 48 25.41 -24.39 -7.52
C GLU A 48 24.81 -23.08 -8.03
N LEU A 49 23.63 -23.17 -8.67
CA LEU A 49 22.87 -21.99 -9.09
C LEU A 49 22.55 -21.07 -7.89
N ALA A 50 22.16 -21.65 -6.75
CA ALA A 50 21.86 -20.91 -5.53
C ALA A 50 23.12 -20.21 -4.98
N LYS A 51 24.26 -20.92 -4.94
CA LYS A 51 25.57 -20.37 -4.55
C LYS A 51 25.97 -19.20 -5.45
N HIS A 52 25.85 -19.35 -6.77
CA HIS A 52 26.17 -18.31 -7.74
C HIS A 52 25.27 -17.06 -7.58
N LEU A 53 23.98 -17.26 -7.28
CA LEU A 53 23.04 -16.16 -7.03
C LEU A 53 23.20 -15.53 -5.62
N GLY A 54 24.00 -16.12 -4.74
CA GLY A 54 24.13 -15.73 -3.33
C GLY A 54 22.79 -15.83 -2.60
N VAL A 55 22.08 -16.94 -2.78
CA VAL A 55 20.78 -17.23 -2.17
C VAL A 55 20.81 -18.65 -1.60
N ASP A 56 20.08 -18.89 -0.51
CA ASP A 56 19.97 -20.25 0.03
C ASP A 56 19.23 -21.20 -0.92
N ALA A 57 19.65 -22.47 -0.95
CA ALA A 57 19.06 -23.48 -1.82
C ALA A 57 17.54 -23.62 -1.59
N LYS A 58 17.08 -23.58 -0.33
CA LYS A 58 15.64 -23.69 0.01
C LYS A 58 14.83 -22.54 -0.59
N THR A 59 15.42 -21.35 -0.64
CA THR A 59 14.77 -20.17 -1.25
C THR A 59 14.63 -20.35 -2.76
N LEU A 60 15.66 -20.88 -3.43
CA LEU A 60 15.59 -21.19 -4.85
C LEU A 60 14.54 -22.29 -5.14
N TYR A 61 14.46 -23.33 -4.29
CA TYR A 61 13.40 -24.33 -4.37
C TYR A 61 12.01 -23.71 -4.28
N ALA A 62 11.79 -22.80 -3.32
CA ALA A 62 10.52 -22.10 -3.17
C ALA A 62 10.17 -21.26 -4.41
N TRP A 63 11.15 -20.59 -5.02
CA TRP A 63 10.93 -19.81 -6.24
C TRP A 63 10.51 -20.70 -7.42
N MET A 64 11.21 -21.81 -7.64
CA MET A 64 10.88 -22.74 -8.71
C MET A 64 9.50 -23.36 -8.52
N ARG A 65 9.13 -23.67 -7.28
CA ARG A 65 7.78 -24.16 -6.94
C ARG A 65 6.70 -23.13 -7.26
N ILE A 66 6.88 -21.87 -6.83
CA ILE A 66 5.93 -20.78 -7.13
C ILE A 66 5.77 -20.60 -8.63
N TYR A 67 6.87 -20.64 -9.38
CA TYR A 67 6.84 -20.52 -10.82
C TYR A 67 6.10 -21.69 -11.49
N GLN A 68 6.31 -22.93 -11.02
CA GLN A 68 5.61 -24.11 -11.55
C GLN A 68 4.11 -24.10 -11.25
N GLU A 69 3.70 -23.65 -10.06
CA GLU A 69 2.30 -23.66 -9.63
C GLU A 69 1.51 -22.44 -10.15
N GLN A 70 2.12 -21.26 -10.20
CA GLN A 70 1.42 -19.98 -10.40
C GLN A 70 2.00 -19.12 -11.54
N GLY A 71 3.09 -19.56 -12.18
CA GLY A 71 3.71 -18.86 -13.31
C GLY A 71 4.61 -17.66 -12.94
N ILE A 72 5.04 -16.93 -13.97
CA ILE A 72 6.01 -15.83 -13.83
C ILE A 72 5.46 -14.64 -13.05
N GLU A 73 4.18 -14.29 -13.21
CA GLU A 73 3.58 -13.14 -12.53
C GLU A 73 3.65 -13.29 -11.01
N ALA A 74 3.34 -14.48 -10.51
CA ALA A 74 3.43 -14.81 -9.09
C ALA A 74 4.87 -14.78 -8.58
N LEU A 75 5.82 -15.26 -9.39
CA LEU A 75 7.24 -15.17 -9.06
C LEU A 75 7.72 -13.71 -8.99
N LEU A 76 7.22 -12.83 -9.85
CA LEU A 76 7.58 -11.41 -9.85
C LEU A 76 6.88 -10.62 -8.74
N LYS A 77 5.76 -11.11 -8.22
CA LYS A 77 5.03 -10.50 -7.12
C LYS A 77 5.90 -10.47 -5.86
N SER A 78 6.40 -9.28 -5.56
CA SER A 78 7.09 -9.00 -4.30
C SER A 78 6.05 -8.46 -3.32
N THR A 79 5.50 -9.32 -2.46
CA THR A 79 4.71 -8.87 -1.31
C THR A 79 5.66 -8.18 -0.32
N SER A 80 5.53 -6.86 -0.21
CA SER A 80 6.12 -6.09 0.89
C SER A 80 4.97 -5.67 1.79
N GLY A 81 4.88 -6.30 2.96
CA GLY A 81 3.82 -6.00 3.92
C GLY A 81 3.72 -7.12 4.95
N GLY A 82 3.94 -6.79 6.22
CA GLY A 82 3.62 -7.68 7.32
C GLY A 82 2.11 -7.69 7.57
N ARG A 83 1.67 -8.57 8.48
CA ARG A 83 0.31 -8.55 8.99
C ARG A 83 0.10 -7.26 9.80
N HIS A 84 -0.57 -6.27 9.22
CA HIS A 84 -1.00 -5.10 9.97
C HIS A 84 -2.07 -5.52 10.99
N ARG A 85 -1.93 -5.11 12.25
CA ARG A 85 -2.97 -5.29 13.26
C ARG A 85 -4.20 -4.47 12.82
N LYS A 86 -5.34 -5.12 12.66
CA LYS A 86 -6.61 -4.44 12.40
C LYS A 86 -7.08 -3.78 13.69
N VAL A 87 -6.58 -2.58 13.98
CA VAL A 87 -6.97 -1.81 15.17
C VAL A 87 -8.40 -1.29 15.05
N VAL A 88 -8.88 -1.08 13.82
CA VAL A 88 -10.23 -0.60 13.54
C VAL A 88 -11.11 -1.75 13.06
N PRO A 89 -12.20 -2.10 13.78
CA PRO A 89 -13.18 -3.09 13.33
C PRO A 89 -13.95 -2.61 12.08
N ASN A 90 -14.37 -3.55 11.23
CA ASN A 90 -15.20 -3.21 10.06
C ASN A 90 -16.52 -2.53 10.47
N LYS A 91 -17.14 -2.96 11.58
CA LYS A 91 -18.36 -2.34 12.13
C LYS A 91 -18.20 -0.84 12.41
N LEU A 92 -17.01 -0.41 12.85
CA LEU A 92 -16.73 1.00 13.10
C LEU A 92 -16.69 1.80 11.79
N LYS A 93 -16.29 1.19 10.68
CA LYS A 93 -16.30 1.84 9.37
C LYS A 93 -17.72 2.20 8.96
N ASP A 94 -18.65 1.25 9.04
CA ASP A 94 -20.03 1.45 8.59
C ASP A 94 -20.76 2.49 9.45
N LEU A 95 -20.53 2.46 10.78
CA LEU A 95 -21.07 3.45 11.71
C LEU A 95 -20.51 4.85 11.47
N LEU A 96 -19.21 4.98 11.20
CA LEU A 96 -18.61 6.27 10.84
C LEU A 96 -19.16 6.80 9.52
N ASP A 97 -19.41 5.93 8.52
CA ASP A 97 -19.96 6.34 7.23
C ASP A 97 -21.37 6.93 7.39
N GLN A 98 -22.22 6.29 8.19
CA GLN A 98 -23.55 6.82 8.54
C GLN A 98 -23.43 8.16 9.27
N LYS A 99 -22.62 8.20 10.32
CA LYS A 99 -22.42 9.40 11.14
C LYS A 99 -21.86 10.60 10.36
N LEU A 100 -21.03 10.36 9.34
CA LEU A 100 -20.47 11.41 8.49
C LEU A 100 -21.48 11.96 7.47
N LYS A 101 -22.52 11.20 7.13
CA LYS A 101 -23.61 11.64 6.24
C LYS A 101 -24.69 12.42 7.00
N ASP A 102 -24.81 12.18 8.31
CA ASP A 102 -25.78 12.86 9.16
C ASP A 102 -25.39 14.32 9.42
N SER A 103 -26.18 15.25 8.88
CA SER A 103 -25.96 16.70 9.05
C SER A 103 -26.53 17.28 10.35
N THR A 104 -27.32 16.49 11.09
CA THR A 104 -28.00 16.92 12.33
C THR A 104 -27.06 17.06 13.52
N ASN A 105 -26.03 16.21 13.60
CA ASN A 105 -25.03 16.27 14.67
C ASN A 105 -23.62 15.96 14.11
N PRO A 106 -22.99 16.95 13.45
CA PRO A 106 -21.72 16.77 12.78
C PRO A 106 -20.55 16.69 13.77
N LEU A 107 -19.54 15.90 13.42
CA LEU A 107 -18.28 15.83 14.16
C LEU A 107 -17.49 17.13 13.99
N LYS A 108 -17.17 17.81 15.10
CA LYS A 108 -16.44 19.10 15.05
C LYS A 108 -14.97 18.91 14.68
N GLY A 109 -14.41 17.74 14.95
CA GLY A 109 -13.04 17.39 14.64
C GLY A 109 -12.70 15.94 14.99
N TYR A 110 -11.43 15.58 14.85
CA TYR A 110 -10.98 14.21 15.10
C TYR A 110 -10.97 13.83 16.59
N THR A 111 -10.79 14.79 17.49
CA THR A 111 -10.88 14.56 18.95
C THR A 111 -12.31 14.18 19.34
N ASP A 112 -13.29 14.87 18.77
CA ASP A 112 -14.71 14.60 18.91
C ASP A 112 -15.06 13.22 18.34
N ALA A 113 -14.47 12.85 17.20
CA ALA A 113 -14.61 11.51 16.64
C ALA A 113 -14.08 10.40 17.58
N VAL A 114 -12.93 10.60 18.25
CA VAL A 114 -12.40 9.63 19.24
C VAL A 114 -13.37 9.47 20.40
N LEU A 115 -13.88 10.58 20.94
CA LEU A 115 -14.85 10.56 22.04
C LEU A 115 -16.15 9.86 21.64
N TRP A 116 -16.66 10.14 20.44
CA TRP A 116 -17.86 9.49 19.91
C TRP A 116 -17.66 7.97 19.75
N VAL A 117 -16.53 7.53 19.18
CA VAL A 117 -16.21 6.10 19.06
C VAL A 117 -16.09 5.44 20.43
N LYS A 118 -15.48 6.12 21.41
CA LYS A 118 -15.39 5.62 22.78
C LYS A 118 -16.77 5.48 23.43
N LYS A 119 -17.69 6.42 23.17
CA LYS A 119 -19.04 6.41 23.74
C LYS A 119 -19.95 5.35 23.11
N GLU A 120 -19.97 5.23 21.78
CA GLU A 120 -20.89 4.31 21.08
C GLU A 120 -20.40 2.86 21.09
N LEU A 121 -19.09 2.64 21.06
CA LEU A 121 -18.51 1.31 20.85
C LEU A 121 -17.64 0.84 22.02
N ASN A 122 -17.42 1.67 23.06
CA ASN A 122 -16.48 1.39 24.15
C ASN A 122 -15.06 1.01 23.66
N LEU A 123 -14.69 1.51 22.48
CA LEU A 123 -13.37 1.27 21.88
C LEU A 123 -12.45 2.45 22.16
N ASP A 124 -11.40 2.21 22.93
CA ASP A 124 -10.33 3.19 23.12
C ASP A 124 -9.33 3.09 21.96
N ILE A 125 -9.45 4.02 21.01
CA ILE A 125 -8.60 4.07 19.81
C ILE A 125 -7.71 5.31 19.90
N ASN A 126 -6.42 5.11 19.67
CA ASN A 126 -5.47 6.23 19.59
C ASN A 126 -5.92 7.23 18.50
N TYR A 127 -5.93 8.52 18.87
CA TYR A 127 -6.23 9.64 17.98
C TYR A 127 -5.57 9.53 16.60
N GLN A 128 -4.27 9.23 16.54
CA GLN A 128 -3.54 9.17 15.27
C GLN A 128 -4.00 8.01 14.40
N THR A 129 -4.39 6.90 15.01
CA THR A 129 -4.95 5.74 14.32
C THR A 129 -6.32 6.08 13.74
N LEU A 130 -7.21 6.68 14.53
CA LEU A 130 -8.55 7.05 14.06
C LEU A 130 -8.48 8.13 12.98
N ARG A 131 -7.67 9.16 13.19
CA ARG A 131 -7.44 10.23 12.20
C ARG A 131 -6.91 9.67 10.88
N SER A 132 -5.86 8.84 10.93
CA SER A 132 -5.30 8.24 9.71
C SER A 132 -6.33 7.36 9.01
N PHE A 133 -7.08 6.56 9.77
CA PHE A 133 -8.15 5.73 9.25
C PHE A 133 -9.25 6.55 8.56
N MET A 134 -9.71 7.65 9.16
CA MET A 134 -10.74 8.52 8.57
C MET A 134 -10.24 9.20 7.29
N ILE A 135 -8.99 9.65 7.26
CA ILE A 135 -8.39 10.26 6.07
C ILE A 135 -8.26 9.23 4.93
N THR A 136 -7.76 8.02 5.22
CA THR A 136 -7.53 7.01 4.17
C THR A 136 -8.82 6.40 3.62
N ASN A 137 -9.85 6.24 4.46
CA ASN A 137 -11.09 5.56 4.05
C ASN A 137 -12.16 6.51 3.53
N PHE A 138 -12.28 7.71 4.11
CA PHE A 138 -13.35 8.67 3.82
C PHE A 138 -12.86 9.98 3.22
N GLY A 139 -11.54 10.21 3.14
CA GLY A 139 -10.98 11.46 2.61
C GLY A 139 -11.28 12.69 3.47
N CYS A 140 -11.66 12.51 4.74
CA CYS A 140 -12.04 13.61 5.63
C CYS A 140 -10.92 14.63 5.79
N LYS A 141 -11.28 15.93 5.79
CA LYS A 141 -10.37 17.04 6.09
C LYS A 141 -11.02 17.97 7.11
N LEU A 142 -10.22 18.53 8.01
CA LEU A 142 -10.69 19.58 8.90
C LEU A 142 -11.07 20.81 8.08
N LYS A 143 -12.19 21.43 8.44
CA LYS A 143 -12.57 22.72 7.88
C LYS A 143 -11.57 23.77 8.37
N GLN A 144 -10.89 24.44 7.45
CA GLN A 144 -9.93 25.49 7.77
C GLN A 144 -10.47 26.85 7.31
N PRO A 145 -10.29 27.92 8.09
CA PRO A 145 -10.63 29.26 7.64
C PRO A 145 -9.70 29.67 6.49
N ARG A 146 -10.20 30.52 5.58
CA ARG A 146 -9.37 31.12 4.55
C ARG A 146 -8.36 32.07 5.23
N LYS A 147 -7.07 31.91 4.91
CA LYS A 147 -6.00 32.77 5.42
C LYS A 147 -6.28 34.23 5.03
N SER A 148 -6.38 35.11 6.01
CA SER A 148 -6.35 36.56 5.82
C SER A 148 -4.93 37.09 6.05
N HIS A 149 -4.59 38.19 5.39
CA HIS A 149 -3.35 38.91 5.66
C HIS A 149 -3.44 39.62 7.02
N TYR A 150 -2.38 39.63 7.82
CA TYR A 150 -2.39 40.21 9.16
C TYR A 150 -2.50 41.74 9.17
N LYS A 151 -1.98 42.42 8.12
CA LYS A 151 -2.15 43.87 7.89
C LYS A 151 -3.41 44.22 7.10
N LYS A 152 -4.44 43.39 7.16
CA LYS A 152 -5.66 43.67 6.38
C LYS A 152 -6.43 44.77 7.10
N ASP A 153 -6.70 45.88 6.42
CA ASP A 153 -7.51 46.96 6.95
C ASP A 153 -8.95 46.47 7.21
N GLU A 154 -9.36 46.52 8.47
CA GLU A 154 -10.67 46.04 8.93
C GLU A 154 -11.81 46.87 8.33
N VAL A 155 -11.63 48.19 8.27
CA VAL A 155 -12.60 49.15 7.71
C VAL A 155 -12.87 48.87 6.23
N ALA A 156 -11.83 48.62 5.44
CA ALA A 156 -11.97 48.30 4.01
C ALA A 156 -12.57 46.90 3.76
N PHE A 157 -12.40 45.97 4.70
CA PHE A 157 -13.02 44.64 4.61
C PHE A 157 -14.52 44.68 4.91
N GLU A 158 -14.93 45.48 5.89
CA GLU A 158 -16.35 45.65 6.24
C GLU A 158 -17.13 46.40 5.15
N THR A 159 -16.54 47.40 4.50
CA THR A 159 -17.17 48.08 3.36
C THR A 159 -17.36 47.16 2.16
N PHE A 160 -16.38 46.29 1.86
CA PHE A 160 -16.48 45.31 0.78
C PHE A 160 -17.57 44.25 0.99
N LYS A 161 -17.84 43.82 2.24
CA LYS A 161 -18.92 42.85 2.52
C LYS A 161 -20.32 43.40 2.25
N LYS A 162 -20.49 44.73 2.23
CA LYS A 162 -21.80 45.40 2.18
C LYS A 162 -22.29 45.72 0.77
N THR A 163 -21.54 45.40 -0.29
CA THR A 163 -21.87 45.81 -1.68
C THR A 163 -22.53 44.74 -2.55
N SER A 164 -22.84 43.54 -2.04
CA SER A 164 -23.44 42.47 -2.85
C SER A 164 -24.98 42.42 -2.86
N SER A 165 -25.67 43.42 -2.34
CA SER A 165 -27.08 43.65 -2.69
C SER A 165 -27.15 44.40 -4.02
N ILE A 166 -26.87 43.69 -5.11
CA ILE A 166 -27.22 44.11 -6.47
C ILE A 166 -28.61 43.55 -6.75
N THR A 167 -29.50 44.48 -7.14
CA THR A 167 -30.89 44.34 -7.56
C THR A 167 -31.15 43.18 -8.52
#